data_AF-A0A2E5D9X2-F1
#
_entry.id   AF-A0A2E5D9X2-F1
#
_cell.length_a   1.000
_cell.length_b   1.000
_cell.length_c   1.000
_cell.angle_alpha   90.00
_cell.angle_beta   90.00
_cell.angle_gamma   90.00
#
_symmetry.space_group_name_H-M   'P 1'
#
loop_
_entity.id
_entity.type
_entity.pdbx_description
1 polymer ?
#
loop_
_entity_poly.entity_id
_entity_poly.type
_entity_poly.pdbx_seq_one_letter_code
_entity_poly.pdbx_strand_id
1 'polypeptide(L)'
;MISKKRGVNFSSEKVPLRAFFLRVRPHFSNILLFHTSLLFTNMFSKILLMSKLALLVLIANGAAKAEDLLSPSDTVYGGQLTGDNFQVGMSGFAAGANNWPGGEAPVNALDGVGQKYLNFARLNTGIVVTPGIGPSVATSLKLWAANDAPERDPASYEIYGTNAVLDQGPFPVSSFVLITSGDLDLPGSRNPGGGATLNDVNLQTVEFNGNVTAYTSYMIIFPTVKNGGSANSMQIAEIQLDGSVGLLGDFDGDGLSDDYENANGLDANDDGTVGESSPGAMDGPNGALGDPDGDGLSNTEERDLGTDPQDEDSDQDGL
;
A
#
# COMPACT_ATOMS: atom_id res chain seq x y z
N MET A 1 -8.46 -34.83 61.87
CA MET A 1 -8.28 -36.23 62.31
C MET A 1 -7.98 -37.09 61.10
N ILE A 2 -6.86 -37.79 61.15
CA ILE A 2 -6.36 -38.76 60.17
C ILE A 2 -7.17 -40.06 60.32
N SER A 3 -7.61 -40.69 59.22
CA SER A 3 -7.58 -42.16 59.13
C SER A 3 -7.71 -42.65 57.68
N LYS A 4 -6.78 -43.54 57.35
CA LYS A 4 -6.55 -44.26 56.10
C LYS A 4 -6.80 -45.73 56.44
N LYS A 5 -7.39 -46.55 55.56
CA LYS A 5 -6.90 -47.92 55.23
C LYS A 5 -7.84 -48.77 54.34
N ARG A 6 -7.20 -49.37 53.32
CA ARG A 6 -7.26 -50.76 52.79
C ARG A 6 -8.60 -51.23 52.20
N GLY A 7 -8.69 -51.76 50.98
CA GLY A 7 -7.90 -52.80 50.27
C GLY A 7 -8.93 -53.89 49.86
N VAL A 8 -9.00 -54.40 48.62
CA VAL A 8 -8.29 -55.59 48.08
C VAL A 8 -8.60 -55.70 46.56
N ASN A 9 -7.60 -56.13 45.77
CA ASN A 9 -7.61 -56.44 44.32
C ASN A 9 -7.82 -57.96 44.06
N PHE A 10 -8.41 -58.36 42.93
CA PHE A 10 -8.09 -59.54 42.07
C PHE A 10 -8.92 -59.39 40.75
N SER A 11 -8.35 -59.26 39.54
CA SER A 11 -7.88 -60.30 38.57
C SER A 11 -8.99 -61.31 38.20
N SER A 12 -9.32 -61.72 36.97
CA SER A 12 -8.71 -61.67 35.63
C SER A 12 -9.73 -62.17 34.57
N GLU A 13 -9.40 -62.05 33.27
CA GLU A 13 -9.88 -62.85 32.10
C GLU A 13 -11.32 -62.62 31.59
N LYS A 14 -11.70 -62.69 30.30
CA LYS A 14 -11.15 -63.01 28.95
C LYS A 14 -12.26 -62.53 27.94
N VAL A 15 -12.01 -61.72 26.89
CA VAL A 15 -11.64 -62.06 25.47
C VAL A 15 -12.88 -62.52 24.60
N PRO A 16 -12.98 -62.29 23.26
CA PRO A 16 -13.83 -61.27 22.62
C PRO A 16 -14.74 -61.88 21.51
N LEU A 17 -15.33 -61.08 20.60
CA LEU A 17 -15.80 -61.59 19.30
C LEU A 17 -15.56 -60.58 18.16
N ARG A 18 -14.68 -60.98 17.23
CA ARG A 18 -14.56 -60.48 15.86
C ARG A 18 -15.08 -61.56 14.91
N ALA A 19 -15.77 -61.15 13.86
CA ALA A 19 -16.17 -61.93 12.68
C ALA A 19 -16.13 -60.96 11.48
N PHE A 20 -15.72 -61.28 10.25
CA PHE A 20 -15.31 -62.55 9.62
C PHE A 20 -14.47 -62.24 8.37
N PHE A 21 -13.87 -63.29 7.81
CA PHE A 21 -12.80 -63.34 6.82
C PHE A 21 -13.19 -63.15 5.34
N LEU A 22 -12.18 -62.74 4.55
CA LEU A 22 -11.98 -62.79 3.09
C LEU A 22 -12.13 -64.20 2.45
N ARG A 23 -12.53 -64.30 1.16
CA ARG A 23 -11.81 -65.09 0.11
C ARG A 23 -12.32 -64.96 -1.37
N VAL A 24 -11.41 -64.47 -2.25
CA VAL A 24 -10.92 -64.99 -3.58
C VAL A 24 -11.78 -65.05 -4.88
N ARG A 25 -11.33 -64.21 -5.86
CA ARG A 25 -11.08 -64.25 -7.36
C ARG A 25 -11.46 -65.51 -8.21
N PRO A 26 -11.51 -65.56 -9.60
CA PRO A 26 -10.81 -64.70 -10.62
C PRO A 26 -11.47 -64.42 -12.03
N HIS A 27 -10.94 -63.39 -12.72
CA HIS A 27 -10.55 -63.17 -14.15
C HIS A 27 -11.13 -63.86 -15.43
N PHE A 28 -11.12 -63.05 -16.52
CA PHE A 28 -11.17 -63.28 -18.01
C PHE A 28 -12.55 -63.61 -18.62
N SER A 29 -12.96 -63.22 -19.85
CA SER A 29 -12.61 -62.24 -20.89
C SER A 29 -13.60 -62.49 -22.06
N ASN A 30 -13.73 -61.51 -22.97
CA ASN A 30 -14.00 -61.64 -24.41
C ASN A 30 -15.42 -61.52 -25.04
N ILE A 31 -15.44 -60.66 -26.08
CA ILE A 31 -16.12 -60.75 -27.39
C ILE A 31 -17.49 -60.04 -27.58
N LEU A 32 -17.40 -58.77 -28.01
CA LEU A 32 -17.69 -58.24 -29.36
C LEU A 32 -18.98 -58.67 -30.13
N LEU A 33 -19.68 -57.61 -30.60
CA LEU A 33 -20.45 -57.42 -31.85
C LEU A 33 -21.99 -57.34 -31.86
N PHE A 34 -22.45 -56.08 -32.05
CA PHE A 34 -23.37 -55.54 -33.08
C PHE A 34 -24.92 -55.66 -32.97
N HIS A 35 -25.50 -54.43 -33.00
CA HIS A 35 -26.73 -53.98 -33.66
C HIS A 35 -28.09 -54.40 -33.10
N THR A 36 -28.88 -53.40 -32.66
CA THR A 36 -30.11 -52.95 -33.36
C THR A 36 -30.73 -51.72 -32.68
N SER A 37 -31.43 -50.93 -33.50
CA SER A 37 -32.02 -49.60 -33.28
C SER A 37 -33.23 -49.56 -32.32
N LEU A 38 -33.39 -48.45 -31.56
CA LEU A 38 -34.59 -47.79 -30.97
C LEU A 38 -34.18 -47.14 -29.62
N LEU A 39 -34.36 -45.85 -29.31
CA LEU A 39 -35.41 -44.88 -29.60
C LEU A 39 -34.82 -43.46 -29.69
N PHE A 40 -35.12 -42.77 -30.78
CA PHE A 40 -35.11 -41.30 -30.86
C PHE A 40 -36.40 -40.79 -30.20
N THR A 41 -36.32 -39.86 -29.25
CA THR A 41 -37.41 -38.91 -28.98
C THR A 41 -36.87 -37.64 -28.33
N ASN A 42 -37.14 -36.53 -29.02
CA ASN A 42 -37.23 -35.15 -28.53
C ASN A 42 -35.98 -34.48 -27.95
N MET A 43 -35.24 -33.77 -28.82
CA MET A 43 -35.16 -32.30 -28.78
C MET A 43 -34.25 -31.77 -29.90
N PHE A 44 -34.72 -31.83 -31.15
CA PHE A 44 -34.21 -30.97 -32.23
C PHE A 44 -35.35 -30.10 -32.73
N SER A 45 -35.66 -29.06 -31.97
CA SER A 45 -36.29 -27.85 -32.50
C SER A 45 -36.07 -26.73 -31.49
N LYS A 46 -34.95 -26.03 -31.66
CA LYS A 46 -34.65 -24.65 -31.21
C LYS A 46 -33.19 -24.25 -31.50
N ILE A 47 -32.63 -24.73 -32.61
CA ILE A 47 -31.45 -24.09 -33.23
C ILE A 47 -32.02 -22.99 -34.12
N LEU A 48 -32.33 -21.83 -33.53
CA LEU A 48 -32.26 -20.48 -34.12
C LEU A 48 -32.91 -19.48 -33.12
N LEU A 49 -32.12 -18.83 -32.27
CA LEU A 49 -32.13 -17.36 -32.04
C LEU A 49 -31.25 -17.01 -30.84
N MET A 50 -30.49 -15.92 -31.02
CA MET A 50 -29.76 -15.13 -30.02
C MET A 50 -28.30 -15.50 -29.74
N SER A 51 -27.47 -14.99 -30.65
CA SER A 51 -26.24 -14.27 -30.34
C SER A 51 -26.32 -13.42 -29.06
N LYS A 52 -25.36 -13.58 -28.16
CA LYS A 52 -24.46 -12.52 -27.68
C LYS A 52 -23.52 -13.11 -26.62
N LEU A 53 -22.22 -13.01 -26.91
CA LEU A 53 -21.09 -12.88 -25.98
C LEU A 53 -21.29 -13.49 -24.58
N ALA A 54 -20.75 -14.69 -24.37
CA ALA A 54 -20.27 -15.05 -23.04
C ALA A 54 -18.94 -14.33 -22.83
N LEU A 55 -19.00 -13.09 -22.35
CA LEU A 55 -17.82 -12.37 -21.87
C LEU A 55 -17.67 -12.73 -20.39
N LEU A 56 -16.80 -13.69 -20.13
CA LEU A 56 -16.35 -14.01 -18.78
C LEU A 56 -15.43 -12.86 -18.34
N VAL A 57 -16.00 -11.82 -17.72
CA VAL A 57 -15.19 -10.81 -17.01
C VAL A 57 -14.59 -11.52 -15.81
N LEU A 58 -13.32 -11.90 -15.92
CA LEU A 58 -12.50 -12.10 -14.73
C LEU A 58 -12.23 -10.69 -14.20
N ILE A 59 -13.03 -10.22 -13.24
CA ILE A 59 -12.70 -8.98 -12.53
C ILE A 59 -11.43 -9.30 -11.75
N ALA A 60 -10.30 -8.93 -12.32
CA ALA A 60 -9.11 -8.73 -11.52
C ALA A 60 -9.42 -7.51 -10.68
N ASN A 61 -9.75 -7.70 -9.41
CA ASN A 61 -9.51 -6.66 -8.41
C ASN A 61 -7.99 -6.49 -8.37
N GLY A 62 -7.45 -5.73 -9.33
CA GLY A 62 -6.13 -5.15 -9.18
C GLY A 62 -6.30 -4.16 -8.05
N ALA A 63 -5.81 -4.50 -6.86
CA ALA A 63 -5.46 -3.46 -5.90
C ALA A 63 -4.71 -2.39 -6.69
N ALA A 64 -5.15 -1.13 -6.59
CA ALA A 64 -4.41 -0.02 -7.18
C ALA A 64 -2.94 -0.21 -6.83
N LYS A 65 -2.08 -0.19 -7.86
CA LYS A 65 -0.64 -0.30 -7.65
C LYS A 65 -0.26 0.86 -6.74
N ALA A 66 0.39 0.56 -5.62
CA ALA A 66 0.93 1.61 -4.77
C ALA A 66 2.00 2.35 -5.60
N GLU A 67 1.74 3.61 -5.89
CA GLU A 67 2.64 4.48 -6.66
C GLU A 67 3.60 5.15 -5.68
N ASP A 68 4.86 5.37 -6.10
CA ASP A 68 5.80 6.18 -5.33
C ASP A 68 5.28 7.63 -5.31
N LEU A 69 4.94 8.09 -4.11
CA LEU A 69 4.37 9.42 -3.89
C LEU A 69 5.43 10.52 -4.02
N LEU A 70 6.72 10.17 -3.95
CA LEU A 70 7.82 11.11 -3.92
C LEU A 70 8.47 11.28 -5.30
N SER A 71 8.99 12.47 -5.56
CA SER A 71 9.64 12.84 -6.81
C SER A 71 10.80 13.80 -6.57
N PRO A 72 11.84 13.81 -7.43
CA PRO A 72 12.93 14.78 -7.31
C PRO A 72 12.49 16.24 -7.57
N SER A 73 11.26 16.46 -8.05
CA SER A 73 10.65 17.79 -8.15
C SER A 73 10.00 18.31 -6.87
N ASP A 74 9.88 17.47 -5.84
CA ASP A 74 9.20 17.80 -4.60
C ASP A 74 9.94 18.86 -3.80
N THR A 75 9.19 19.61 -2.98
CA THR A 75 9.83 20.46 -1.99
C THR A 75 10.34 19.58 -0.85
N VAL A 76 11.67 19.49 -0.69
CA VAL A 76 12.31 18.62 0.30
C VAL A 76 13.32 19.39 1.17
N TYR A 77 13.25 19.16 2.47
CA TYR A 77 14.18 19.66 3.47
C TYR A 77 14.88 18.50 4.17
N GLY A 78 16.20 18.43 4.10
CA GLY A 78 16.97 17.54 4.97
C GLY A 78 17.31 18.20 6.29
N GLY A 79 17.46 17.39 7.33
CA GLY A 79 17.66 17.95 8.66
C GLY A 79 17.84 16.94 9.76
N GLN A 80 17.69 17.45 10.99
CA GLN A 80 17.83 16.70 12.22
C GLN A 80 16.75 17.10 13.22
N LEU A 81 16.07 16.11 13.79
CA LEU A 81 15.19 16.30 14.94
C LEU A 81 16.03 16.59 16.20
N THR A 82 15.84 17.78 16.76
CA THR A 82 16.51 18.26 17.97
C THR A 82 15.46 18.78 18.95
N GLY A 83 15.24 18.04 20.05
CA GLY A 83 14.09 18.28 20.92
C GLY A 83 12.79 18.08 20.14
N ASP A 84 11.84 18.99 20.28
CA ASP A 84 10.51 18.88 19.64
C ASP A 84 10.44 19.48 18.23
N ASN A 85 11.59 19.75 17.60
CA ASN A 85 11.65 20.44 16.32
C ASN A 85 12.61 19.76 15.34
N PHE A 86 12.14 19.54 14.12
CA PHE A 86 13.00 19.22 13.00
C PHE A 86 13.72 20.48 12.53
N GLN A 87 15.03 20.51 12.74
CA GLN A 87 15.89 21.60 12.31
C GLN A 87 16.34 21.33 10.87
N VAL A 88 16.03 22.24 9.95
CA VAL A 88 16.52 22.18 8.58
C VAL A 88 18.04 22.38 8.60
N GLY A 89 18.76 21.45 7.97
CA GLY A 89 20.21 21.52 7.87
C GLY A 89 20.67 22.41 6.73
N MET A 90 21.97 22.40 6.46
CA MET A 90 22.57 23.17 5.38
C MET A 90 23.68 22.38 4.69
N SER A 91 24.11 22.83 3.50
CA SER A 91 25.30 22.23 2.88
C SER A 91 26.56 22.54 3.68
N GLY A 92 27.42 21.54 3.88
CA GLY A 92 28.66 21.64 4.63
C GLY A 92 29.37 20.29 4.83
N PHE A 93 30.51 20.33 5.51
CA PHE A 93 31.37 19.15 5.75
C PHE A 93 31.73 18.97 7.23
N ALA A 94 31.00 19.63 8.14
CA ALA A 94 31.35 19.60 9.56
C ALA A 94 30.88 18.30 10.22
N ALA A 95 31.83 17.49 10.69
CA ALA A 95 31.52 16.23 11.35
C ALA A 95 30.62 16.43 12.58
N GLY A 96 29.58 15.60 12.71
CA GLY A 96 28.63 15.67 13.82
C GLY A 96 27.62 16.80 13.74
N ALA A 97 27.64 17.63 12.69
CA ALA A 97 26.69 18.72 12.51
C ALA A 97 25.54 18.31 11.57
N ASN A 98 24.41 19.01 11.67
CA ASN A 98 23.27 18.87 10.77
C ASN A 98 23.58 19.49 9.39
N ASN A 99 24.44 18.84 8.62
CA ASN A 99 24.86 19.27 7.28
C ASN A 99 25.26 18.11 6.37
N TRP A 100 25.41 18.43 5.08
CA TRP A 100 25.70 17.47 4.01
C TRP A 100 26.57 18.06 2.89
N PRO A 101 27.41 17.25 2.21
CA PRO A 101 28.11 17.67 1.01
C PRO A 101 27.12 18.10 -0.08
N GLY A 102 27.46 19.11 -0.88
CA GLY A 102 26.54 19.64 -1.90
C GLY A 102 26.10 18.61 -2.95
N GLY A 103 26.95 17.62 -3.25
CA GLY A 103 26.61 16.52 -4.16
C GLY A 103 25.86 15.35 -3.49
N GLU A 104 25.57 15.44 -2.20
CA GLU A 104 24.92 14.38 -1.39
C GLU A 104 23.75 14.98 -0.60
N ALA A 105 22.98 15.86 -1.26
CA ALA A 105 21.90 16.65 -0.70
C ALA A 105 20.59 15.84 -0.55
N PRO A 106 19.59 16.35 0.20
CA PRO A 106 18.35 15.62 0.49
C PRO A 106 17.57 15.16 -0.75
N VAL A 107 17.60 15.94 -1.83
CA VAL A 107 16.96 15.59 -3.10
C VAL A 107 17.49 14.30 -3.72
N ASN A 108 18.75 13.93 -3.42
CA ASN A 108 19.33 12.68 -3.91
C ASN A 108 18.78 11.45 -3.18
N ALA A 109 17.90 11.62 -2.20
CA ALA A 109 17.15 10.51 -1.62
C ALA A 109 15.87 10.20 -2.41
N LEU A 110 15.51 11.03 -3.40
CA LEU A 110 14.24 11.00 -4.12
C LEU A 110 14.45 10.98 -5.65
N ASP A 111 15.62 10.54 -6.14
CA ASP A 111 16.03 10.73 -7.53
C ASP A 111 16.01 9.46 -8.39
N GLY A 112 15.61 8.34 -7.80
CA GLY A 112 15.46 7.04 -8.45
C GLY A 112 16.79 6.39 -8.82
N VAL A 113 17.92 6.86 -8.29
CA VAL A 113 19.26 6.37 -8.62
C VAL A 113 20.11 6.14 -7.37
N GLY A 114 21.30 5.54 -7.55
CA GLY A 114 22.19 5.21 -6.45
C GLY A 114 22.98 6.38 -5.86
N GLN A 115 22.71 7.62 -6.28
CA GLN A 115 23.22 8.81 -5.63
C GLN A 115 22.70 8.79 -4.17
N LYS A 116 23.42 9.42 -3.24
CA LYS A 116 23.02 9.35 -1.83
C LYS A 116 22.66 10.71 -1.27
N TYR A 117 21.70 10.71 -0.37
CA TYR A 117 21.63 11.69 0.70
C TYR A 117 22.47 11.18 1.89
N LEU A 118 23.23 12.08 2.52
CA LEU A 118 23.87 11.81 3.80
C LEU A 118 23.73 12.99 4.74
N ASN A 119 23.76 12.75 6.06
CA ASN A 119 23.79 13.81 7.06
C ASN A 119 24.80 13.51 8.16
N PHE A 120 25.74 14.43 8.41
CA PHE A 120 26.82 14.26 9.39
C PHE A 120 26.36 14.24 10.85
N ALA A 121 25.12 14.62 11.14
CA ALA A 121 24.54 14.52 12.48
C ALA A 121 24.27 13.07 12.92
N ARG A 122 24.12 12.15 11.96
CA ARG A 122 23.95 10.69 12.14
C ARG A 122 22.62 10.23 12.73
N LEU A 123 22.26 10.78 13.88
CA LEU A 123 21.12 10.34 14.66
C LEU A 123 19.99 11.36 14.54
N ASN A 124 18.76 10.84 14.52
CA ASN A 124 17.56 11.65 14.36
C ASN A 124 17.58 12.51 13.10
N THR A 125 18.23 12.03 12.04
CA THR A 125 18.31 12.75 10.75
C THR A 125 17.30 12.20 9.77
N GLY A 126 16.87 13.01 8.81
CA GLY A 126 15.88 12.57 7.83
C GLY A 126 15.47 13.70 6.91
N ILE A 127 14.23 13.62 6.41
CA ILE A 127 13.64 14.61 5.51
C ILE A 127 12.25 15.06 5.96
N VAL A 128 11.88 16.27 5.57
CA VAL A 128 10.49 16.74 5.48
C VAL A 128 10.23 17.01 4.00
N VAL A 129 9.17 16.44 3.46
CA VAL A 129 8.85 16.49 2.03
C VAL A 129 7.38 16.85 1.81
N THR A 130 7.14 17.69 0.81
CA THR A 130 5.81 18.02 0.28
C THR A 130 5.72 17.45 -1.13
N PRO A 131 5.03 16.31 -1.32
CA PRO A 131 4.80 15.73 -2.64
C PRO A 131 4.11 16.71 -3.59
N GLY A 132 4.66 16.87 -4.79
CA GLY A 132 4.07 17.70 -5.84
C GLY A 132 2.81 17.08 -6.46
N ILE A 133 2.59 15.78 -6.25
CA ILE A 133 1.41 15.05 -6.73
C ILE A 133 0.14 15.43 -5.96
N GLY A 134 0.27 16.15 -4.85
CA GLY A 134 -0.85 16.57 -4.00
C GLY A 134 -0.97 15.72 -2.73
N PRO A 135 -2.10 15.86 -2.01
CA PRO A 135 -2.37 15.06 -0.83
C PRO A 135 -2.42 13.57 -1.18
N SER A 136 -1.99 12.74 -0.23
CA SER A 136 -1.81 11.31 -0.49
C SER A 136 -1.93 10.50 0.79
N VAL A 137 -2.24 9.21 0.66
CA VAL A 137 -2.23 8.23 1.75
C VAL A 137 -1.02 7.33 1.57
N ALA A 138 0.04 7.56 2.36
CA ALA A 138 1.20 6.67 2.41
C ALA A 138 0.87 5.35 3.11
N THR A 139 1.30 4.23 2.53
CA THR A 139 1.04 2.88 3.06
C THR A 139 2.28 1.98 3.12
N SER A 140 3.34 2.30 2.38
CA SER A 140 4.61 1.59 2.49
C SER A 140 5.82 2.52 2.36
N LEU A 141 6.94 2.10 2.93
CA LEU A 141 8.25 2.76 2.84
C LEU A 141 9.23 1.79 2.19
N LYS A 142 9.89 2.22 1.13
CA LYS A 142 11.01 1.49 0.52
C LYS A 142 12.29 2.29 0.68
N LEU A 143 13.34 1.60 1.10
CA LEU A 143 14.65 2.19 1.37
C LEU A 143 15.74 1.38 0.65
N TRP A 144 16.57 2.06 -0.13
CA TRP A 144 17.74 1.43 -0.73
C TRP A 144 19.02 1.82 -0.01
N ALA A 145 19.83 0.83 0.38
CA ALA A 145 21.12 1.08 0.99
C ALA A 145 22.05 1.86 0.04
N ALA A 146 22.80 2.83 0.56
CA ALA A 146 23.68 3.68 -0.25
C ALA A 146 24.92 2.92 -0.79
N ASN A 147 25.97 3.63 -1.19
CA ASN A 147 27.16 3.02 -1.81
C ASN A 147 28.39 2.80 -0.90
N ASP A 148 28.51 3.52 0.22
CA ASP A 148 29.76 3.55 1.01
C ASP A 148 29.90 2.49 2.13
N ALA A 149 29.13 2.58 3.23
CA ALA A 149 29.49 1.88 4.48
C ALA A 149 28.28 1.44 5.35
N PRO A 150 28.03 0.13 5.58
CA PRO A 150 26.82 -0.37 6.24
C PRO A 150 26.50 0.23 7.62
N GLU A 151 27.50 0.57 8.43
CA GLU A 151 27.32 1.13 9.77
C GLU A 151 26.53 2.44 9.81
N ARG A 152 26.47 3.15 8.67
CA ARG A 152 25.81 4.46 8.49
C ARG A 152 24.39 4.35 7.97
N ASP A 153 23.96 3.15 7.60
CA ASP A 153 22.60 2.94 7.11
C ASP A 153 21.61 3.13 8.28
N PRO A 154 20.42 3.70 8.04
CA PRO A 154 19.34 3.74 9.01
C PRO A 154 19.06 2.37 9.64
N ALA A 155 18.76 2.37 10.94
CA ALA A 155 18.39 1.16 11.70
C ALA A 155 17.04 1.29 12.41
N SER A 156 16.40 2.44 12.33
CA SER A 156 15.01 2.66 12.74
C SER A 156 14.42 3.80 11.92
N TYR A 157 13.10 3.88 11.89
CA TYR A 157 12.38 4.95 11.22
C TYR A 157 11.20 5.43 12.07
N GLU A 158 10.80 6.68 11.83
CA GLU A 158 9.53 7.27 12.22
C GLU A 158 8.99 8.04 11.01
N ILE A 159 7.72 7.81 10.65
CA ILE A 159 7.03 8.55 9.59
C ILE A 159 5.87 9.29 10.23
N TYR A 160 5.80 10.59 9.95
CA TYR A 160 4.71 11.44 10.34
C TYR A 160 4.06 12.10 9.12
N GLY A 161 2.78 12.42 9.23
CA GLY A 161 2.03 13.20 8.23
C GLY A 161 1.55 14.53 8.79
N THR A 162 1.36 15.53 7.93
CA THR A 162 0.69 16.78 8.28
C THR A 162 -0.09 17.36 7.11
N ASN A 163 -1.14 18.10 7.45
CA ASN A 163 -1.92 18.97 6.55
C ASN A 163 -1.74 20.45 6.88
N ALA A 164 -0.82 20.78 7.79
CA ALA A 164 -0.46 22.15 8.07
C ALA A 164 0.38 22.72 6.92
N VAL A 165 0.14 23.99 6.58
CA VAL A 165 1.01 24.72 5.65
C VAL A 165 2.42 24.80 6.24
N LEU A 166 3.41 24.34 5.47
CA LEU A 166 4.82 24.35 5.87
C LEU A 166 5.54 25.57 5.32
N ASP A 167 6.30 26.25 6.19
CA ASP A 167 7.25 27.30 5.82
C ASP A 167 8.66 26.70 5.61
N GLN A 168 9.74 27.49 5.74
CA GLN A 168 11.14 27.03 5.57
C GLN A 168 11.73 26.29 6.79
N GLY A 169 10.90 25.98 7.80
CA GLY A 169 11.32 25.41 9.08
C GLY A 169 11.91 26.42 10.09
N PRO A 170 12.28 25.98 11.30
CA PRO A 170 12.20 24.61 11.81
C PRO A 170 10.75 24.12 11.89
N PHE A 171 10.55 22.81 11.78
CA PHE A 171 9.22 22.20 11.79
C PHE A 171 8.93 21.60 13.18
N PRO A 172 7.94 22.13 13.93
CA PRO A 172 7.55 21.53 15.20
C PRO A 172 6.94 20.15 14.97
N VAL A 173 7.42 19.13 15.68
CA VAL A 173 6.87 17.76 15.57
C VAL A 173 5.41 17.71 16.01
N SER A 174 4.98 18.61 16.90
CA SER A 174 3.58 18.74 17.32
C SER A 174 2.62 19.14 16.19
N SER A 175 3.14 19.66 15.06
CA SER A 175 2.33 19.94 13.87
C SER A 175 2.15 18.70 12.98
N PHE A 176 2.74 17.56 13.35
CA PHE A 176 2.68 16.32 12.60
C PHE A 176 2.03 15.21 13.46
N VAL A 177 1.41 14.25 12.80
CA VAL A 177 0.82 13.05 13.39
C VAL A 177 1.69 11.85 13.05
N LEU A 178 2.11 11.08 14.05
CA LEU A 178 2.88 9.85 13.82
C LEU A 178 2.00 8.84 13.09
N ILE A 179 2.45 8.40 11.92
CA ILE A 179 1.80 7.36 11.11
C ILE A 179 2.32 5.99 11.54
N THR A 180 3.64 5.82 11.58
CA THR A 180 4.29 4.54 11.87
C THR A 180 5.72 4.75 12.35
N SER A 181 6.24 3.79 13.11
CA SER A 181 7.63 3.75 13.55
C SER A 181 8.09 2.30 13.73
N GLY A 182 9.36 2.02 13.52
CA GLY A 182 9.88 0.68 13.71
C GLY A 182 11.39 0.56 13.49
N ASP A 183 11.87 -0.68 13.65
CA ASP A 183 13.26 -1.04 13.37
C ASP A 183 13.48 -1.28 11.86
N LEU A 184 14.70 -1.02 11.39
CA LEU A 184 15.16 -1.31 10.03
C LEU A 184 16.29 -2.34 10.06
N ASP A 185 16.36 -3.17 9.02
CA ASP A 185 17.40 -4.15 8.78
C ASP A 185 17.81 -4.13 7.30
N LEU A 186 18.27 -2.95 6.85
CA LEU A 186 18.71 -2.73 5.48
C LEU A 186 19.78 -3.77 5.08
N PRO A 187 19.81 -4.27 3.83
CA PRO A 187 20.84 -5.20 3.39
C PRO A 187 22.27 -4.66 3.59
N GLY A 188 23.22 -5.56 3.83
CA GLY A 188 24.65 -5.20 3.92
C GLY A 188 25.31 -5.00 2.55
N SER A 189 24.70 -5.51 1.47
CA SER A 189 25.10 -5.22 0.10
C SER A 189 24.82 -3.75 -0.25
N ARG A 190 25.50 -3.25 -1.28
CA ARG A 190 25.57 -1.81 -1.59
C ARG A 190 25.09 -1.51 -3.00
N ASN A 191 24.38 -0.41 -3.17
CA ASN A 191 24.12 0.12 -4.51
C ASN A 191 25.38 0.77 -5.09
N PRO A 192 25.56 0.74 -6.42
CA PRO A 192 26.52 1.61 -7.07
C PRO A 192 26.13 3.08 -6.82
N GLY A 193 27.10 3.94 -6.50
CA GLY A 193 26.86 5.37 -6.28
C GLY A 193 26.57 6.14 -7.58
N GLY A 194 26.10 7.37 -7.46
CA GLY A 194 25.88 8.26 -8.61
C GLY A 194 24.61 7.93 -9.40
N GLY A 195 24.53 8.33 -10.67
CA GLY A 195 23.38 8.05 -11.54
C GLY A 195 23.17 6.59 -11.97
N ALA A 196 23.67 5.63 -11.19
CA ALA A 196 23.50 4.21 -11.47
C ALA A 196 22.11 3.73 -11.02
N THR A 197 21.52 2.79 -11.75
CA THR A 197 20.21 2.21 -11.41
C THR A 197 20.24 1.52 -10.05
N LEU A 198 19.18 1.71 -9.27
CA LEU A 198 18.96 1.01 -8.02
C LEU A 198 18.85 -0.50 -8.23
N ASN A 199 19.33 -1.27 -7.25
CA ASN A 199 19.24 -2.72 -7.25
C ASN A 199 18.49 -3.20 -6.01
N ASP A 200 17.38 -3.91 -6.23
CA ASP A 200 16.48 -4.40 -5.18
C ASP A 200 17.12 -5.42 -4.22
N VAL A 201 18.30 -5.97 -4.55
CA VAL A 201 19.09 -6.72 -3.55
C VAL A 201 19.49 -5.85 -2.34
N ASN A 202 19.47 -4.53 -2.50
CA ASN A 202 19.82 -3.52 -1.51
C ASN A 202 18.57 -2.81 -0.93
N LEU A 203 17.37 -3.25 -1.29
CA LEU A 203 16.10 -2.70 -0.85
C LEU A 203 15.66 -3.34 0.47
N GLN A 204 15.08 -2.53 1.34
CA GLN A 204 14.15 -2.97 2.38
C GLN A 204 12.80 -2.28 2.17
N THR A 205 11.71 -3.06 2.21
CA THR A 205 10.34 -2.54 2.22
C THR A 205 9.74 -2.71 3.62
N VAL A 206 9.01 -1.69 4.07
CA VAL A 206 8.23 -1.68 5.31
C VAL A 206 6.79 -1.31 4.98
N GLU A 207 5.88 -2.22 5.29
CA GLU A 207 4.43 -2.06 5.05
C GLU A 207 3.76 -1.49 6.32
N PHE A 208 2.91 -0.48 6.15
CA PHE A 208 2.08 0.11 7.20
C PHE A 208 0.67 0.46 6.68
N ASN A 209 0.03 -0.51 6.03
CA ASN A 209 -1.30 -0.43 5.40
C ASN A 209 -2.49 -0.07 6.32
N GLY A 210 -2.24 0.29 7.58
CA GLY A 210 -3.27 0.80 8.51
C GLY A 210 -3.48 2.31 8.40
N ASN A 211 -2.61 3.04 7.69
CA ASN A 211 -2.85 4.45 7.43
C ASN A 211 -3.94 4.63 6.38
N VAL A 212 -4.95 5.40 6.72
CA VAL A 212 -6.07 5.76 5.83
C VAL A 212 -6.21 7.27 5.68
N THR A 213 -5.35 8.06 6.33
CA THR A 213 -5.45 9.52 6.32
C THR A 213 -4.55 10.10 5.24
N ALA A 214 -5.13 10.97 4.42
CA ALA A 214 -4.39 11.74 3.43
C ALA A 214 -3.61 12.89 4.07
N TYR A 215 -2.35 13.06 3.68
CA TYR A 215 -1.45 14.12 4.14
C TYR A 215 -0.87 14.90 2.97
N THR A 216 -0.74 16.23 3.12
CA THR A 216 -0.05 17.10 2.14
C THR A 216 1.46 17.03 2.27
N SER A 217 1.98 16.62 3.42
CA SER A 217 3.42 16.55 3.66
C SER A 217 3.79 15.46 4.66
N TYR A 218 5.00 14.93 4.51
CA TYR A 218 5.53 13.86 5.34
C TYR A 218 6.85 14.28 6.00
N MET A 219 7.05 13.82 7.24
CA MET A 219 8.34 13.86 7.92
C MET A 219 8.82 12.42 8.10
N ILE A 220 9.98 12.10 7.52
CA ILE A 220 10.59 10.77 7.59
C ILE A 220 11.91 10.91 8.35
N ILE A 221 11.96 10.36 9.56
CA ILE A 221 13.11 10.45 10.46
C ILE A 221 13.76 9.08 10.58
N PHE A 222 15.09 9.08 10.63
CA PHE A 222 15.91 7.91 10.99
C PHE A 222 16.56 8.19 12.36
N PRO A 223 15.92 7.75 13.48
CA PRO A 223 16.46 7.98 14.82
C PRO A 223 17.84 7.36 15.03
N THR A 224 18.05 6.15 14.49
CA THR A 224 19.29 5.38 14.66
C THR A 224 19.92 4.98 13.33
N VAL A 225 21.22 4.71 13.38
CA VAL A 225 21.99 4.02 12.33
C VAL A 225 22.51 2.69 12.86
N LYS A 226 22.82 1.74 11.98
CA LYS A 226 23.21 0.35 12.37
C LYS A 226 24.31 0.29 13.41
N ASN A 227 25.29 1.20 13.36
CA ASN A 227 26.29 1.34 14.43
C ASN A 227 26.67 2.80 14.67
N GLY A 228 25.95 3.47 15.56
CA GLY A 228 26.20 4.88 15.93
C GLY A 228 27.56 5.16 16.57
N GLY A 229 28.26 4.14 17.08
CA GLY A 229 29.62 4.28 17.61
C GLY A 229 30.69 4.39 16.51
N SER A 230 30.49 3.70 15.39
CA SER A 230 31.40 3.71 14.23
C SER A 230 30.98 4.70 13.14
N ALA A 231 29.68 4.97 13.01
CA ALA A 231 29.14 5.83 11.97
C ALA A 231 29.63 7.28 12.11
N ASN A 232 30.00 7.88 10.97
CA ASN A 232 30.33 9.30 10.86
C ASN A 232 29.21 10.15 10.23
N SER A 233 28.22 9.52 9.62
CA SER A 233 27.00 10.13 9.07
C SER A 233 25.86 9.11 9.06
N MET A 234 24.63 9.56 8.80
CA MET A 234 23.58 8.74 8.21
C MET A 234 23.73 8.79 6.68
N GLN A 235 23.31 7.75 5.97
CA GLN A 235 23.21 7.76 4.51
C GLN A 235 22.03 6.92 4.00
N ILE A 236 21.49 7.29 2.84
CA ILE A 236 20.52 6.49 2.11
C ILE A 236 20.67 6.76 0.61
N ALA A 237 20.49 5.74 -0.24
CA ALA A 237 20.42 5.99 -1.68
C ALA A 237 19.06 6.56 -2.04
N GLU A 238 18.00 5.83 -1.71
CA GLU A 238 16.64 6.19 -2.12
C GLU A 238 15.65 5.98 -0.98
N ILE A 239 14.66 6.85 -0.92
CA ILE A 239 13.45 6.77 -0.11
C ILE A 239 12.28 6.85 -1.09
N GLN A 240 11.52 5.76 -1.20
CA GLN A 240 10.21 5.80 -1.84
C GLN A 240 9.14 5.62 -0.79
N LEU A 241 8.07 6.39 -0.93
CA LEU A 241 6.90 6.30 -0.07
C LEU A 241 5.75 5.88 -0.95
N ASP A 242 5.40 4.60 -0.98
CA ASP A 242 4.30 4.19 -1.84
C ASP A 242 2.96 4.44 -1.16
N GLY A 243 1.95 4.71 -1.97
CA GLY A 243 0.58 4.88 -1.50
C GLY A 243 -0.40 5.14 -2.63
N SER A 244 -1.49 5.81 -2.28
CA SER A 244 -2.44 6.39 -3.23
C SER A 244 -2.41 7.91 -3.13
N VAL A 245 -2.58 8.58 -4.27
CA VAL A 245 -3.02 9.98 -4.25
C VAL A 245 -4.42 9.98 -3.66
N GLY A 246 -4.68 10.85 -2.69
CA GLY A 246 -5.97 10.94 -1.99
C GLY A 246 -6.36 12.41 -1.91
N LEU A 247 -7.65 12.70 -1.99
CA LEU A 247 -8.09 14.08 -1.79
C LEU A 247 -8.13 14.39 -0.27
N LEU A 248 -7.94 15.66 0.11
CA LEU A 248 -8.06 16.04 1.52
C LEU A 248 -9.52 16.01 1.92
N GLY A 249 -9.83 15.25 2.98
CA GLY A 249 -11.21 15.03 3.41
C GLY A 249 -11.94 14.23 2.35
N ASP A 250 -11.66 12.95 2.24
CA ASP A 250 -12.35 11.94 1.43
C ASP A 250 -12.79 10.88 2.45
N PHE A 251 -13.95 11.10 3.07
CA PHE A 251 -14.34 10.42 4.30
C PHE A 251 -14.74 8.97 4.06
N ASP A 252 -15.32 8.66 2.91
CA ASP A 252 -15.71 7.31 2.50
C ASP A 252 -14.64 6.60 1.63
N GLY A 253 -13.65 7.33 1.12
CA GLY A 253 -12.45 6.79 0.50
C GLY A 253 -12.66 6.37 -0.96
N ASP A 254 -13.64 6.95 -1.64
CA ASP A 254 -13.99 6.59 -3.01
C ASP A 254 -13.17 7.33 -4.08
N GLY A 255 -12.41 8.35 -3.67
CA GLY A 255 -11.55 9.16 -4.53
C GLY A 255 -12.12 10.53 -4.90
N LEU A 256 -13.29 10.92 -4.40
CA LEU A 256 -13.79 12.30 -4.34
C LEU A 256 -13.43 12.92 -2.98
N SER A 257 -13.43 14.26 -2.86
CA SER A 257 -13.28 14.90 -1.54
C SER A 257 -14.64 15.33 -1.04
N ASP A 258 -14.86 15.23 0.27
CA ASP A 258 -15.95 15.81 1.02
C ASP A 258 -16.24 17.24 0.56
N ASP A 259 -15.22 18.08 0.34
CA ASP A 259 -15.41 19.46 -0.11
C ASP A 259 -16.01 19.53 -1.54
N TYR A 260 -15.56 18.68 -2.45
CA TYR A 260 -16.10 18.56 -3.80
C TYR A 260 -17.52 17.99 -3.77
N GLU A 261 -17.74 16.92 -3.02
CA GLU A 261 -19.03 16.25 -2.90
C GLU A 261 -20.07 17.19 -2.31
N ASN A 262 -19.76 17.82 -1.18
CA ASN A 262 -20.66 18.80 -0.57
C ASN A 262 -20.91 20.02 -1.46
N ALA A 263 -19.92 20.46 -2.25
CA ALA A 263 -20.08 21.59 -3.17
C ALA A 263 -21.01 21.26 -4.35
N ASN A 264 -21.00 20.01 -4.81
CA ASN A 264 -21.79 19.51 -5.95
C ASN A 264 -23.02 18.69 -5.52
N GLY A 265 -23.39 18.71 -4.23
CA GLY A 265 -24.61 18.08 -3.74
C GLY A 265 -24.58 16.55 -3.64
N LEU A 266 -23.40 15.93 -3.67
CA LEU A 266 -23.17 14.52 -3.38
C LEU A 266 -23.10 14.26 -1.86
N ASP A 267 -23.19 13.01 -1.43
CA ASP A 267 -23.06 12.59 -0.02
C ASP A 267 -21.67 12.03 0.28
N ALA A 268 -20.84 12.82 0.97
CA ALA A 268 -19.46 12.50 1.37
C ALA A 268 -19.29 11.30 2.33
N ASN A 269 -20.33 10.49 2.57
CA ASN A 269 -20.27 9.29 3.40
C ASN A 269 -20.71 8.04 2.64
N ASP A 270 -20.91 8.15 1.34
CA ASP A 270 -21.42 7.11 0.46
C ASP A 270 -20.45 6.89 -0.70
N ASP A 271 -19.59 5.88 -0.52
CA ASP A 271 -18.55 5.42 -1.46
C ASP A 271 -19.09 4.82 -2.78
N GLY A 272 -20.32 5.17 -3.15
CA GLY A 272 -21.05 4.62 -4.27
C GLY A 272 -21.69 3.26 -3.99
N THR A 273 -21.60 2.73 -2.77
CA THR A 273 -22.26 1.45 -2.45
C THR A 273 -23.77 1.58 -2.29
N VAL A 274 -24.29 2.76 -1.95
CA VAL A 274 -25.74 2.99 -1.92
C VAL A 274 -26.23 3.30 -3.33
N GLY A 275 -27.14 2.45 -3.84
CA GLY A 275 -27.74 2.65 -5.16
C GLY A 275 -26.96 2.02 -6.31
N GLU A 276 -25.87 1.30 -6.02
CA GLU A 276 -25.09 0.59 -7.02
C GLU A 276 -25.94 -0.40 -7.87
N SER A 277 -25.56 -0.55 -9.14
CA SER A 277 -26.23 -1.41 -10.11
C SER A 277 -26.07 -2.90 -9.80
N SER A 278 -24.97 -3.26 -9.11
CA SER A 278 -24.72 -4.60 -8.61
C SER A 278 -23.74 -4.57 -7.43
N PRO A 279 -23.77 -5.58 -6.52
CA PRO A 279 -22.93 -5.57 -5.33
C PRO A 279 -21.43 -5.41 -5.62
N GLY A 280 -20.84 -4.33 -5.09
CA GLY A 280 -19.43 -3.98 -5.26
C GLY A 280 -19.12 -3.29 -6.60
N ALA A 281 -20.13 -2.78 -7.30
CA ALA A 281 -19.93 -1.97 -8.51
C ALA A 281 -19.51 -0.54 -8.14
N MET A 282 -19.93 -0.03 -6.98
CA MET A 282 -19.60 1.33 -6.50
C MET A 282 -20.02 2.44 -7.49
N ASP A 283 -21.02 2.16 -8.34
CA ASP A 283 -21.61 3.08 -9.32
C ASP A 283 -22.92 3.70 -8.82
N GLY A 284 -23.12 3.70 -7.49
CA GLY A 284 -24.16 4.49 -6.86
C GLY A 284 -23.94 5.98 -7.10
N PRO A 285 -25.01 6.80 -7.10
CA PRO A 285 -24.96 8.19 -7.57
C PRO A 285 -23.99 9.09 -6.80
N ASN A 286 -23.70 8.83 -5.53
CA ASN A 286 -22.75 9.65 -4.78
C ASN A 286 -21.29 9.21 -4.96
N GLY A 287 -21.07 7.98 -5.44
CA GLY A 287 -19.74 7.44 -5.56
C GLY A 287 -18.94 8.07 -6.70
N ALA A 288 -17.63 7.93 -6.67
CA ALA A 288 -16.70 8.35 -7.71
C ALA A 288 -17.06 7.85 -9.13
N LEU A 289 -17.71 6.68 -9.25
CA LEU A 289 -18.17 6.09 -10.50
C LEU A 289 -19.66 6.34 -10.81
N GLY A 290 -20.36 7.06 -9.94
CA GLY A 290 -21.76 7.45 -10.12
C GLY A 290 -21.93 8.48 -11.23
N ASP A 291 -23.14 8.49 -11.81
CA ASP A 291 -23.60 9.39 -12.88
C ASP A 291 -25.03 9.84 -12.49
N PRO A 292 -25.17 10.87 -11.62
CA PRO A 292 -26.44 11.26 -11.02
C PRO A 292 -27.42 11.86 -12.02
N ASP A 293 -26.91 12.57 -13.01
CA ASP A 293 -27.69 13.29 -14.02
C ASP A 293 -27.90 12.47 -15.30
N GLY A 294 -27.09 11.45 -15.56
CA GLY A 294 -27.27 10.51 -16.65
C GLY A 294 -26.72 10.98 -17.98
N ASP A 295 -25.76 11.92 -17.98
CA ASP A 295 -25.12 12.43 -19.20
C ASP A 295 -24.04 11.47 -19.75
N GLY A 296 -23.63 10.50 -18.93
CA GLY A 296 -22.65 9.46 -19.24
C GLY A 296 -21.22 9.76 -18.80
N LEU A 297 -20.99 10.85 -18.06
CA LEU A 297 -19.77 11.12 -17.32
C LEU A 297 -19.94 10.68 -15.87
N SER A 298 -18.87 10.14 -15.28
CA SER A 298 -18.85 9.87 -13.85
C SER A 298 -18.50 11.12 -13.05
N ASN A 299 -18.90 11.16 -11.77
CA ASN A 299 -18.56 12.23 -10.83
C ASN A 299 -17.04 12.56 -10.82
N THR A 300 -16.18 11.56 -11.01
CA THR A 300 -14.72 11.73 -11.12
C THR A 300 -14.29 12.40 -12.42
N GLU A 301 -14.90 12.03 -13.55
CA GLU A 301 -14.61 12.62 -14.85
C GLU A 301 -15.07 14.09 -14.89
N GLU A 302 -16.22 14.38 -14.30
CA GLU A 302 -16.75 15.74 -14.19
C GLU A 302 -15.89 16.63 -13.29
N ARG A 303 -15.39 16.10 -12.18
CA ARG A 303 -14.39 16.80 -11.35
C ARG A 303 -13.18 17.21 -12.17
N ASP A 304 -12.69 16.31 -13.02
CA ASP A 304 -11.50 16.52 -13.83
C ASP A 304 -11.75 17.50 -15.00
N LEU A 305 -13.00 17.58 -15.48
CA LEU A 305 -13.46 18.54 -16.50
C LEU A 305 -13.89 19.89 -15.92
N GLY A 306 -14.21 19.94 -14.63
CA GLY A 306 -14.78 21.10 -13.95
C GLY A 306 -16.25 21.34 -14.28
N THR A 307 -17.01 20.28 -14.59
CA THR A 307 -18.48 20.29 -14.77
C THR A 307 -19.20 19.93 -13.47
N ASP A 308 -20.52 20.10 -13.42
CA ASP A 308 -21.37 19.85 -12.24
C ASP A 308 -22.09 18.50 -12.37
N PRO A 309 -21.82 17.52 -11.48
CA PRO A 309 -22.45 16.20 -11.47
C PRO A 309 -23.96 16.08 -11.34
N GLN A 310 -24.64 17.21 -11.22
CA GLN A 310 -26.09 17.27 -11.13
C GLN A 310 -26.71 17.95 -12.37
N ASP A 311 -25.92 18.31 -13.39
CA ASP A 311 -26.35 19.09 -14.55
C ASP A 311 -25.76 18.58 -15.89
N GLU A 312 -26.63 17.90 -16.65
CA GLU A 312 -26.35 17.21 -17.93
C GLU A 312 -25.67 18.08 -19.01
N ASP A 313 -25.72 19.42 -18.92
CA ASP A 313 -25.11 20.37 -19.88
C ASP A 313 -24.45 21.55 -19.14
N SER A 314 -23.68 21.23 -18.11
CA SER A 314 -23.00 22.19 -17.23
C SER A 314 -22.19 23.29 -17.95
N ASP A 315 -21.51 22.95 -19.05
CA ASP A 315 -20.68 23.87 -19.81
C ASP A 315 -21.42 24.56 -20.98
N GLN A 316 -22.70 24.22 -21.18
CA GLN A 316 -23.62 24.80 -22.17
C GLN A 316 -23.09 24.69 -23.60
N ASP A 317 -22.32 23.64 -23.90
CA ASP A 317 -21.76 23.40 -25.23
C ASP A 317 -22.72 22.66 -26.18
N GLY A 318 -23.83 22.15 -25.63
CA GLY A 318 -25.00 21.68 -26.37
C GLY A 318 -25.15 20.16 -26.43
N LEU A 319 -25.04 19.51 -25.26
CA LEU A 319 -25.56 18.17 -24.99
C LEU A 319 -27.11 18.14 -24.93
#